data_AF-A0A495NWX9-F1
#
_entry.id   AF-A0A495NWX9-F1
#
_cell.length_a   1.000
_cell.length_b   1.000
_cell.length_c   1.000
_cell.angle_alpha   90.00
_cell.angle_beta   90.00
_cell.angle_gamma   90.00
#
_symmetry.space_group_name_H-M   'P 1'
#
loop_
_entity.id
_entity.type
_entity.pdbx_description
1 polymer ?
#
loop_
_entity_poly.entity_id
_entity_poly.type
_entity_poly.pdbx_seq_one_letter_code
_entity_poly.pdbx_strand_id
1 'polypeptide(L)'
;MVKSTSNKILFLNITLIILSYLASYFWIELGLTDNDNIYLGLIGVMIFGLSIGGFFAGIVEKKWKGKITLIGIFGNLILTILLLTAFIYVIAEMT
;
A
#
# COMPACT_ATOMS: atom_id res chain seq x y z
N MET A 1 18.85 -2.93 -18.09
CA MET A 1 18.11 -3.64 -17.01
C MET A 1 16.63 -3.30 -17.14
N VAL A 2 15.76 -4.26 -17.47
CA VAL A 2 14.33 -3.98 -17.67
C VAL A 2 13.69 -3.69 -16.31
N LYS A 3 13.23 -2.45 -16.08
CA LYS A 3 12.59 -2.06 -14.81
C LYS A 3 11.26 -2.80 -14.64
N SER A 4 11.04 -3.43 -13.49
CA SER A 4 9.78 -4.13 -13.11
C SER A 4 8.73 -3.10 -12.67
N THR A 5 7.53 -3.14 -13.25
CA THR A 5 6.40 -2.27 -12.86
C THR A 5 5.91 -2.64 -11.48
N SER A 6 5.83 -3.94 -11.19
CA SER A 6 5.48 -4.45 -9.86
C SER A 6 6.41 -3.89 -8.76
N ASN A 7 7.71 -3.83 -9.03
CA ASN A 7 8.69 -3.29 -8.08
C ASN A 7 8.56 -1.77 -7.94
N LYS A 8 8.23 -1.04 -9.03
CA LYS A 8 7.97 0.39 -8.96
C LYS A 8 6.74 0.70 -8.11
N ILE A 9 5.68 -0.10 -8.28
CA ILE A 9 4.45 0.03 -7.49
C ILE A 9 4.72 -0.24 -6.01
N LEU A 10 5.48 -1.30 -5.71
CA LEU A 10 5.89 -1.59 -4.33
C LEU A 10 6.67 -0.42 -3.72
N PHE A 11 7.63 0.14 -4.47
CA PHE A 11 8.40 1.29 -4.03
C PHE A 11 7.52 2.51 -3.76
N LEU A 12 6.59 2.82 -4.68
CA LEU A 12 5.62 3.90 -4.53
C LEU A 12 4.78 3.72 -3.25
N ASN A 13 4.28 2.51 -3.00
CA ASN A 13 3.51 2.19 -1.80
C ASN A 13 4.32 2.44 -0.52
N ILE A 14 5.58 2.00 -0.48
CA ILE A 14 6.47 2.26 0.67
C ILE A 14 6.67 3.76 0.88
N THR A 15 6.90 4.52 -0.20
CA THR A 15 7.02 5.98 -0.12
C THR A 15 5.74 6.62 0.41
N LEU A 16 4.56 6.19 -0.06
CA LEU A 16 3.28 6.70 0.42
C LEU A 16 3.07 6.42 1.90
N ILE A 17 3.45 5.24 2.39
CA ILE A 17 3.36 4.89 3.82
C ILE A 17 4.23 5.84 4.65
N ILE A 18 5.49 6.05 4.25
CA ILE A 18 6.42 6.95 4.95
C ILE A 18 5.89 8.39 4.94
N LEU A 19 5.42 8.88 3.80
CA LEU A 19 4.87 10.23 3.68
C LEU A 19 3.59 10.39 4.51
N SER A 20 2.72 9.39 4.53
CA SER A 20 1.51 9.40 5.36
C SER A 20 1.84 9.47 6.84
N TYR A 21 2.87 8.75 7.28
CA TYR A 21 3.34 8.76 8.67
C TYR A 21 3.94 10.11 9.06
N LEU A 22 4.72 10.75 8.16
CA LEU A 22 5.22 12.10 8.41
C LEU A 22 4.07 13.13 8.43
N ALA A 23 3.12 13.02 7.52
CA ALA A 23 1.95 13.90 7.47
C ALA A 23 1.11 13.81 8.75
N SER A 24 0.98 12.62 9.35
CA SER A 24 0.24 12.48 10.61
C SER A 24 0.87 13.25 11.77
N TYR A 25 2.20 13.38 11.83
CA TYR A 25 2.84 14.23 12.85
C TYR A 25 2.50 15.71 12.68
N PHE A 26 2.52 16.20 11.44
CA PHE A 26 2.13 17.58 11.16
C PHE A 26 0.67 17.85 11.54
N TRP A 27 -0.24 16.91 11.30
CA TRP A 27 -1.65 17.08 11.65
C TRP A 27 -1.89 17.07 13.16
N ILE A 28 -1.16 16.21 13.89
CA ILE A 28 -1.18 16.20 15.36
C ILE A 28 -0.71 17.55 15.92
N GLU A 29 0.38 18.11 15.40
CA GLU A 29 0.87 19.44 15.83
C GLU A 29 -0.11 20.57 15.50
N LEU A 30 -0.90 20.43 14.42
CA LEU A 30 -1.94 21.39 14.04
C LEU A 30 -3.24 21.25 14.87
N GLY A 31 -3.30 20.31 15.82
CA GLY A 31 -4.45 20.11 16.71
C GLY A 31 -5.61 19.34 16.08
N LEU A 32 -5.36 18.62 14.99
CA LEU A 32 -6.36 17.80 14.30
C LEU A 32 -6.31 16.36 14.82
N THR A 33 -6.91 16.10 15.98
CA THR A 33 -6.72 14.83 16.71
C THR A 33 -7.80 13.78 16.53
N ASP A 34 -9.07 14.15 16.27
CA ASP A 34 -10.19 13.18 16.42
C ASP A 34 -11.06 12.95 15.15
N ASN A 35 -11.04 13.83 14.15
CA ASN A 35 -11.88 13.71 12.93
C ASN A 35 -11.11 13.39 11.63
N ASP A 36 -9.77 13.32 11.69
CA ASP A 36 -8.91 13.32 10.48
C ASP A 36 -8.43 11.93 10.05
N ASN A 37 -8.95 10.87 10.68
CA ASN A 37 -8.69 9.48 10.30
C ASN A 37 -9.20 9.13 8.89
N ILE A 38 -10.07 9.96 8.29
CA ILE A 38 -10.57 9.73 6.94
C ILE A 38 -9.46 9.82 5.89
N TYR A 39 -8.47 10.70 6.08
CA TYR A 39 -7.37 10.85 5.13
C TYR A 39 -6.40 9.67 5.18
N LEU A 40 -6.09 9.17 6.38
CA LEU A 40 -5.31 7.95 6.56
C LEU A 40 -6.03 6.74 5.98
N GLY A 41 -7.36 6.64 6.18
CA GLY A 41 -8.19 5.62 5.56
C GLY A 41 -8.17 5.68 4.02
N LEU A 42 -8.26 6.88 3.46
CA LEU A 42 -8.22 7.09 2.00
C LEU A 42 -6.85 6.71 1.40
N ILE A 43 -5.76 7.04 2.10
CA ILE A 43 -4.41 6.58 1.76
C ILE A 43 -4.32 5.06 1.83
N GLY A 44 -4.89 4.43 2.86
CA GLY A 44 -4.96 2.98 3.00
C GLY A 44 -5.68 2.30 1.82
N VAL A 45 -6.82 2.84 1.39
CA VAL A 45 -7.56 2.35 0.20
C VAL A 45 -6.74 2.51 -1.08
N MET A 46 -6.05 3.64 -1.26
CA MET A 46 -5.18 3.86 -2.42
C MET A 46 -4.03 2.83 -2.46
N ILE A 47 -3.34 2.62 -1.33
CA ILE A 47 -2.25 1.64 -1.23
C ILE A 47 -2.78 0.23 -1.51
N PHE A 48 -3.98 -0.11 -1.03
CA PHE A 48 -4.61 -1.41 -1.30
C PHE A 48 -4.84 -1.64 -2.80
N GLY A 49 -5.48 -0.68 -3.48
CA GLY A 49 -5.72 -0.76 -4.92
C GLY A 49 -4.43 -0.84 -5.74
N LEU A 50 -3.44 -0.01 -5.40
CA LEU A 50 -2.12 -0.05 -6.03
C LEU A 50 -1.42 -1.40 -5.78
N SER A 51 -1.48 -1.94 -4.57
CA SER A 51 -0.89 -3.24 -4.23
C SER A 51 -1.49 -4.38 -5.05
N ILE A 52 -2.82 -4.41 -5.20
CA ILE A 52 -3.49 -5.38 -6.09
C ILE A 52 -2.98 -5.23 -7.53
N GLY A 53 -2.95 -4.00 -8.05
CA GLY A 53 -2.42 -3.70 -9.38
C GLY A 53 -0.96 -4.14 -9.55
N GLY A 54 -0.12 -3.91 -8.53
CA GLY A 54 1.28 -4.30 -8.50
C GLY A 54 1.49 -5.81 -8.49
N PHE A 55 0.65 -6.54 -7.77
CA PHE A 55 0.65 -8.00 -7.75
C PHE A 55 0.36 -8.58 -9.15
N PHE A 56 -0.76 -8.17 -9.77
CA PHE A 56 -1.15 -8.66 -11.10
C PHE A 56 -0.17 -8.23 -12.19
N ALA A 57 0.30 -6.98 -12.16
CA ALA A 57 1.36 -6.52 -13.06
C ALA A 57 2.62 -7.39 -12.93
N GLY A 58 2.99 -7.77 -11.71
CA GLY A 58 4.13 -8.65 -11.46
C GLY A 58 3.97 -10.06 -12.04
N ILE A 59 2.78 -10.66 -11.93
CA ILE A 59 2.47 -11.96 -12.52
C ILE A 59 2.63 -11.92 -14.04
N VAL A 60 2.09 -10.90 -14.70
CA VAL A 60 2.19 -10.72 -16.16
C VAL A 60 3.64 -10.50 -16.57
N GLU A 61 4.37 -9.65 -15.84
CA GLU A 61 5.76 -9.33 -16.14
C GLU A 61 6.73 -10.49 -15.85
N LYS A 62 6.41 -11.41 -14.93
CA LYS A 62 7.27 -12.54 -14.57
C LYS A 62 7.65 -13.39 -15.79
N LYS A 63 6.75 -13.52 -16.77
CA LYS A 63 6.99 -14.25 -18.02
C LYS A 63 8.15 -13.68 -18.84
N TRP A 64 8.38 -12.36 -18.76
CA TRP A 64 9.33 -11.63 -19.60
C TRP A 64 10.56 -11.11 -18.83
N LYS A 65 10.38 -10.78 -17.54
CA LYS A 65 11.38 -10.14 -16.67
C LYS A 65 11.97 -11.10 -15.63
N GLY A 66 11.45 -12.33 -15.55
CA GLY A 66 11.99 -13.40 -14.72
C GLY A 66 11.96 -13.10 -13.22
N LYS A 67 13.04 -13.46 -12.51
CA LYS A 67 13.11 -13.39 -11.03
C LYS A 67 13.09 -11.97 -10.45
N ILE A 68 13.40 -10.95 -11.26
CA ILE A 68 13.47 -9.55 -10.80
C ILE A 68 12.10 -9.05 -10.32
N THR A 69 10.99 -9.59 -10.85
CA THR A 69 9.63 -9.19 -10.46
C THR A 69 9.14 -9.83 -9.16
N LEU A 70 9.84 -10.85 -8.63
CA LEU A 70 9.38 -11.60 -7.45
C LEU A 70 9.26 -10.71 -6.22
N ILE A 71 10.22 -9.80 -6.01
CA ILE A 71 10.20 -8.87 -4.88
C ILE A 71 8.93 -8.01 -4.92
N GLY A 72 8.59 -7.46 -6.08
CA GLY A 72 7.36 -6.69 -6.28
C GLY A 72 6.11 -7.52 -6.03
N ILE A 73 6.05 -8.76 -6.55
CA ILE A 73 4.90 -9.65 -6.35
C ILE A 73 4.69 -9.93 -4.86
N PHE A 74 5.73 -10.38 -4.16
CA PHE A 74 5.63 -10.73 -2.74
C PHE A 74 5.32 -9.52 -1.87
N GLY A 75 6.01 -8.39 -2.07
CA GLY A 75 5.77 -7.19 -1.27
C GLY A 75 4.36 -6.63 -1.45
N ASN A 76 3.87 -6.56 -2.70
CA ASN A 76 2.51 -6.11 -2.96
C ASN A 76 1.45 -7.09 -2.43
N LEU A 77 1.72 -8.40 -2.47
CA LEU A 77 0.83 -9.40 -1.87
C LEU A 77 0.73 -9.24 -0.36
N ILE A 78 1.87 -9.06 0.33
CA ILE A 78 1.91 -8.83 1.77
C ILE A 78 1.13 -7.56 2.14
N LEU A 79 1.36 -6.45 1.43
CA LEU A 79 0.62 -5.20 1.65
C LEU A 79 -0.89 -5.38 1.45
N THR A 80 -1.29 -6.13 0.42
CA THR A 80 -2.70 -6.43 0.15
C THR A 80 -3.33 -7.19 1.31
N ILE A 81 -2.66 -8.22 1.82
CA ILE A 81 -3.14 -9.03 2.95
C ILE A 81 -3.23 -8.19 4.22
N LEU A 82 -2.19 -7.40 4.55
CA LEU A 82 -2.18 -6.56 5.74
C LEU A 82 -3.33 -5.55 5.74
N LEU A 83 -3.56 -4.88 4.61
CA LEU A 83 -4.64 -3.90 4.47
C LEU A 83 -6.02 -4.57 4.49
N LEU A 84 -6.17 -5.74 3.87
CA LEU A 84 -7.42 -6.50 3.92
C LEU A 84 -7.76 -6.91 5.36
N THR A 85 -6.77 -7.42 6.11
CA THR A 85 -6.95 -7.77 7.52
C THR A 85 -7.31 -6.54 8.35
N ALA A 86 -6.66 -5.41 8.12
CA ALA A 86 -6.99 -4.15 8.80
C ALA A 86 -8.43 -3.70 8.51
N PHE A 87 -8.90 -3.77 7.25
CA PHE A 87 -10.29 -3.46 6.90
C PHE A 87 -11.28 -4.40 7.58
N ILE A 88 -11.01 -5.71 7.57
CA ILE A 88 -11.88 -6.70 8.24
C ILE A 88 -11.95 -6.43 9.74
N TYR A 89 -10.82 -6.13 10.37
CA TYR A 89 -10.75 -5.80 11.80
C TYR A 89 -11.62 -4.58 12.13
N VAL A 90 -11.47 -3.49 11.38
CA VAL A 90 -12.27 -2.27 11.57
C VAL A 90 -13.77 -2.56 11.39
N ILE A 91 -14.15 -3.32 10.35
CA ILE A 91 -15.55 -3.70 10.13
C ILE A 91 -16.11 -4.50 11.32
N ALA A 92 -15.32 -5.44 11.85
CA ALA A 92 -15.73 -6.28 12.98
C ALA A 92 -15.88 -5.49 14.29
N GLU A 93 -15.08 -4.43 14.51
CA GLU A 93 -15.24 -3.54 15.67
C GLU A 93 -16.45 -2.61 15.55
N MET A 94 -16.94 -2.35 14.32
CA MET A 94 -18.10 -1.49 14.08
C MET A 94 -19.45 -2.22 14.20
N THR A 95 -19.45 -3.57 14.21
CA THR A 95 -20.64 -4.42 14.36
C THR A 95 -20.88 -4.85 15.80
#